data_AF-A0A1I7FBR4-F1
#
_entry.id   AF-A0A1I7FBR4-F1
#
_cell.length_a   1.000
_cell.length_b   1.000
_cell.length_c   1.000
_cell.angle_alpha   90.00
_cell.angle_beta   90.00
_cell.angle_gamma   90.00
#
_symmetry.space_group_name_H-M   'P 1'
#
loop_
_entity.id
_entity.type
_entity.pdbx_description
1 polymer ?
#
loop_
_entity_poly.entity_id
_entity_poly.type
_entity_poly.pdbx_seq_one_letter_code
_entity_poly.pdbx_strand_id
1 'polypeptide(L)'
;MKQKRASTKTAVVSFRIGNEAYDRLNQASAQAGVSTKVWLEEAILNNRTRIVERAKPSADLRTLATQINRMGNNLNQVAHTLNSAQLAGTLSRDECLQAIEGLDHIRALLNETITYARQG
;
A
#
# COMPACT_ATOMS: atom_id res chain seq x y z
N MET A 1 16.42 60.23 -12.63
CA MET A 1 15.74 59.11 -13.32
C MET A 1 15.93 57.84 -12.48
N LYS A 2 14.86 57.13 -12.08
CA LYS A 2 14.97 55.87 -11.32
C LYS A 2 14.85 54.68 -12.28
N GLN A 3 15.88 53.84 -12.36
CA GLN A 3 15.90 52.63 -13.18
C GLN A 3 14.92 51.58 -12.62
N LYS A 4 13.99 51.11 -13.44
CA LYS A 4 13.03 50.06 -13.10
C LYS A 4 13.71 48.70 -13.31
N ARG A 5 14.04 47.98 -12.24
CA ARG A 5 14.59 46.61 -12.32
C ARG A 5 13.54 45.69 -12.97
N ALA A 6 13.93 44.93 -13.99
CA ALA A 6 13.08 43.90 -14.57
C ALA A 6 12.73 42.86 -13.50
N SER A 7 11.43 42.64 -13.28
CA SER A 7 10.94 41.64 -12.33
C SER A 7 10.96 40.27 -12.99
N THR A 8 11.78 39.36 -12.48
CA THR A 8 11.75 37.95 -12.87
C THR A 8 10.43 37.34 -12.40
N LYS A 9 9.69 36.67 -13.29
CA LYS A 9 8.44 36.00 -12.94
C LYS A 9 8.74 34.84 -11.99
N THR A 10 8.15 34.85 -10.80
CA THR A 10 8.28 33.79 -9.78
C THR A 10 6.92 33.14 -9.52
N ALA A 11 6.90 31.83 -9.24
CA ALA A 11 5.72 31.10 -8.79
C ALA A 11 5.92 30.60 -7.35
N VAL A 12 4.83 30.53 -6.57
CA VAL A 12 4.84 29.98 -5.20
C VAL A 12 4.35 28.54 -5.24
N VAL A 13 5.15 27.63 -4.67
CA VAL A 13 4.78 26.22 -4.47
C VAL A 13 4.72 25.98 -2.96
N SER A 14 3.58 25.54 -2.44
CA SER A 14 3.40 25.25 -1.02
C SER A 14 2.50 24.03 -0.80
N PHE A 15 2.81 23.27 0.24
CA PHE A 15 2.03 22.14 0.71
C PHE A 15 2.27 21.98 2.21
N ARG A 16 1.34 21.30 2.90
CA ARG A 16 1.47 21.01 4.34
C ARG A 16 2.31 19.76 4.53
N ILE A 17 3.16 19.78 5.55
CA ILE A 17 3.91 18.63 6.03
C ILE A 17 3.68 18.49 7.54
N GLY A 18 3.90 17.29 8.08
CA GLY A 18 3.87 17.08 9.52
C GLY A 18 5.01 17.81 10.24
N ASN A 19 4.81 18.12 11.51
CA ASN A 19 5.79 18.86 12.31
C ASN A 19 7.15 18.16 12.37
N GLU A 20 7.17 16.84 12.50
CA GLU A 20 8.43 16.06 12.50
C GLU A 20 9.19 16.19 11.16
N ALA A 21 8.47 16.17 10.04
CA ALA A 21 9.08 16.36 8.73
C ALA A 21 9.62 17.78 8.56
N TYR A 22 8.93 18.77 9.14
CA TYR A 22 9.39 20.15 9.19
C TYR A 22 10.67 20.31 10.00
N ASP A 23 10.77 19.66 11.16
CA ASP A 23 11.97 19.69 12.00
C ASP A 23 13.17 19.05 11.29
N ARG A 24 12.97 17.88 10.66
CA ARG A 24 14.01 17.21 9.86
C ARG A 24 14.49 18.08 8.71
N LEU A 25 13.57 18.77 8.03
CA LEU A 25 13.91 19.69 6.95
C LEU A 25 14.79 20.86 7.44
N ASN A 26 14.44 21.46 8.58
CA ASN A 26 15.22 22.54 9.17
C ASN A 26 16.60 22.07 9.66
N GLN A 27 16.70 20.86 10.22
CA GLN A 27 17.99 20.28 10.60
C GLN A 27 18.88 20.04 9.38
N ALA A 28 18.32 19.48 8.31
CA ALA A 28 19.07 19.20 7.09
C ALA A 28 19.60 20.48 6.40
N SER A 29 18.79 21.54 6.37
CA SER A 29 19.23 22.83 5.83
C SER A 29 20.30 23.48 6.71
N ALA A 30 20.14 23.43 8.03
CA ALA A 30 21.13 23.93 8.99
C ALA A 30 22.48 23.19 8.89
N GLN A 31 22.46 21.86 8.79
CA GLN A 31 23.69 21.05 8.61
C GLN A 31 24.40 21.37 7.29
N ALA A 32 23.64 21.68 6.24
CA ALA A 32 24.18 22.08 4.95
C ALA A 32 24.63 23.56 4.90
N GLY A 33 24.39 24.34 5.96
CA GLY A 33 24.75 25.76 6.04
C GLY A 33 24.00 26.65 5.05
N VAL A 34 22.83 26.23 4.57
CA VAL A 34 22.02 26.95 3.58
C VAL A 34 20.59 27.16 4.06
N SER A 35 19.89 28.12 3.47
CA SER A 35 18.46 28.31 3.75
C SER A 35 17.64 27.08 3.31
N THR A 36 16.52 26.82 3.99
CA THR A 36 15.59 25.75 3.62
C THR A 36 15.13 25.84 2.17
N LYS A 37 14.95 27.05 1.63
CA LYS A 37 14.63 27.27 0.21
C LYS A 37 15.72 26.70 -0.70
N VAL A 38 16.97 27.13 -0.48
CA VAL A 38 18.13 26.70 -1.29
C VAL A 38 18.34 25.19 -1.15
N TRP A 39 18.18 24.65 0.06
CA TRP A 39 18.28 23.22 0.30
C TRP A 39 17.24 22.42 -0.51
N LEU A 40 15.98 22.87 -0.51
CA LEU A 40 14.90 22.24 -1.29
C LEU A 40 15.10 22.38 -2.79
N GLU A 41 15.51 23.56 -3.27
CA GLU A 41 15.82 23.78 -4.69
C GLU A 41 16.92 22.81 -5.16
N GLU A 42 18.00 22.66 -4.39
CA GLU A 42 19.07 21.69 -4.66
C GLU A 42 18.59 20.23 -4.58
N ALA A 43 17.81 19.87 -3.56
CA ALA A 43 17.35 18.50 -3.35
C ALA A 43 16.32 18.03 -4.41
N ILE A 44 15.46 18.94 -4.86
CA ILE A 44 14.34 18.67 -5.78
C ILE A 44 14.78 18.86 -7.25
N LEU A 45 15.43 19.98 -7.58
CA LEU A 45 15.73 20.35 -8.96
C LEU A 45 17.01 19.68 -9.49
N ASN A 46 18.02 19.48 -8.62
CA ASN A 46 19.24 18.75 -9.00
C ASN A 46 19.12 17.24 -8.81
N ASN A 47 17.89 16.73 -8.66
CA ASN A 47 17.55 15.30 -8.68
C ASN A 47 18.37 14.43 -7.71
N ARG A 48 18.80 14.99 -6.57
CA ARG A 48 19.51 14.25 -5.50
C ARG A 48 18.60 13.29 -4.74
N THR A 49 17.29 13.38 -4.95
CA THR A 49 16.30 12.48 -4.36
C THR A 49 15.89 11.41 -5.37
N ARG A 50 16.11 10.14 -5.03
CA ARG A 50 15.62 9.01 -5.83
C ARG A 50 14.10 8.95 -5.70
N ILE A 51 13.38 9.44 -6.70
CA ILE A 51 11.95 9.15 -6.84
C ILE A 51 11.83 7.66 -7.15
N VAL A 52 11.59 6.86 -6.12
CA VAL A 52 11.27 5.44 -6.31
C VAL A 52 9.86 5.41 -6.90
N GLU A 53 9.77 5.07 -8.19
CA GLU A 53 8.49 4.78 -8.81
C GLU A 53 7.79 3.71 -7.97
N ARG A 54 6.63 4.06 -7.41
CA ARG A 54 5.79 3.05 -6.77
C ARG A 54 5.32 2.15 -7.88
N ALA A 55 5.96 0.98 -8.04
CA ALA A 55 5.55 -0.04 -8.98
C ALA A 55 4.04 -0.24 -8.78
N LYS A 56 3.24 0.18 -9.78
CA LYS A 56 1.82 -0.11 -9.76
C LYS A 56 1.73 -1.63 -9.83
N PRO A 57 1.06 -2.29 -8.87
CA PRO A 57 0.75 -3.70 -9.04
C PRO A 57 0.07 -3.84 -10.40
N SER A 58 0.48 -4.82 -11.21
CA SER A 58 -0.15 -5.04 -12.51
C SER A 58 -1.67 -5.09 -12.33
N ALA A 59 -2.41 -4.55 -13.29
CA ALA A 59 -3.88 -4.57 -13.22
C ALA A 59 -4.41 -6.01 -13.01
N ASP A 60 -3.66 -6.98 -13.53
CA ASP A 60 -3.91 -8.41 -13.37
C ASP A 60 -3.70 -8.88 -11.93
N LEU A 61 -2.63 -8.44 -11.24
CA LEU A 61 -2.41 -8.80 -9.83
C LEU A 61 -3.50 -8.24 -8.92
N ARG A 62 -3.98 -7.03 -9.20
CA ARG A 62 -5.08 -6.42 -8.45
C ARG A 62 -6.38 -7.20 -8.65
N THR A 63 -6.70 -7.54 -9.90
CA THR A 63 -7.87 -8.33 -10.24
C THR A 63 -7.81 -9.71 -9.60
N LEU A 64 -6.67 -10.38 -9.67
CA LEU A 64 -6.42 -11.68 -9.06
C LEU A 64 -6.62 -11.63 -7.54
N ALA A 65 -6.02 -10.64 -6.86
CA ALA A 65 -6.20 -10.45 -5.43
C ALA A 65 -7.67 -10.22 -5.04
N THR A 66 -8.43 -9.48 -5.85
CA THR A 66 -9.87 -9.29 -5.62
C THR A 66 -10.65 -10.60 -5.76
N GLN A 67 -10.38 -11.41 -6.79
CA GLN A 67 -11.06 -12.70 -6.98
C GLN A 67 -10.73 -13.68 -5.84
N ILE A 68 -9.47 -13.76 -5.43
CA ILE A 68 -9.07 -14.65 -4.34
C ILE A 68 -9.72 -14.24 -3.01
N ASN A 69 -9.84 -12.94 -2.72
CA ASN A 69 -10.57 -12.48 -1.53
C ASN A 69 -12.06 -12.88 -1.56
N ARG A 70 -12.71 -12.81 -2.73
CA ARG A 70 -14.09 -13.30 -2.88
C ARG A 70 -14.19 -14.80 -2.62
N MET A 71 -13.24 -15.57 -3.14
CA MET A 71 -13.17 -17.01 -2.88
C MET A 71 -13.01 -17.30 -1.38
N GLY A 72 -12.10 -16.61 -0.68
CA GLY A 72 -11.93 -16.76 0.76
C GLY A 72 -13.21 -16.48 1.56
N ASN A 73 -13.95 -15.43 1.19
CA ASN A 73 -15.24 -15.13 1.82
C ASN A 73 -16.29 -16.24 1.57
N ASN A 74 -16.34 -16.77 0.36
CA ASN A 74 -17.25 -17.89 0.04
C ASN A 74 -16.89 -19.15 0.85
N LEU A 75 -15.60 -19.45 1.01
CA LEU A 75 -15.15 -20.58 1.84
C LEU A 75 -15.59 -20.41 3.30
N ASN A 76 -15.44 -19.20 3.86
CA ASN A 76 -15.89 -18.91 5.22
C ASN A 76 -17.41 -19.09 5.37
N GLN A 77 -18.19 -18.68 4.37
CA GLN A 77 -19.64 -18.88 4.39
C GLN A 77 -20.00 -20.38 4.38
N VAL A 78 -19.34 -21.17 3.53
CA VAL A 78 -19.55 -22.63 3.51
C VAL A 78 -19.19 -23.26 4.85
N ALA A 79 -18.07 -22.86 5.47
CA ALA A 79 -17.69 -23.33 6.80
C ALA A 79 -18.76 -22.99 7.87
N HIS A 80 -19.31 -21.78 7.85
CA HIS A 80 -20.39 -21.39 8.75
C HIS A 80 -21.67 -22.21 8.53
N THR A 81 -22.02 -22.50 7.27
CA THR A 81 -23.16 -23.36 6.93
C THR A 81 -22.97 -24.79 7.44
N LEU A 82 -21.78 -25.37 7.24
CA LEU A 82 -21.45 -26.72 7.71
C LEU A 82 -21.52 -26.81 9.24
N ASN A 83 -20.93 -25.85 9.94
CA ASN A 83 -21.00 -25.76 11.40
C ASN A 83 -22.45 -25.67 11.92
N SER A 84 -23.28 -24.89 11.23
CA SER A 84 -24.70 -24.74 11.58
C SER A 84 -25.49 -26.02 11.36
N ALA A 85 -25.23 -26.73 10.25
CA ALA A 85 -25.87 -28.01 9.94
C ALA A 85 -25.42 -29.13 10.88
N GLN A 86 -24.17 -29.12 11.34
CA GLN A 86 -23.69 -30.03 12.38
C GLN A 86 -24.39 -29.76 13.72
N LEU A 87 -24.51 -28.50 14.14
CA LEU A 87 -25.23 -28.12 15.37
C LEU A 87 -26.72 -28.49 15.32
N ALA A 88 -27.33 -28.44 14.13
CA ALA A 88 -28.69 -28.90 13.88
C ALA A 88 -28.83 -30.44 13.77
N GLY A 89 -27.73 -31.20 13.95
CA GLY A 89 -27.72 -32.66 13.87
C GLY A 89 -27.96 -33.22 12.46
N THR A 90 -27.88 -32.38 11.43
CA THR A 90 -28.16 -32.73 10.03
C THR A 90 -26.94 -33.29 9.31
N LEU A 91 -25.74 -33.03 9.83
CA LEU A 91 -24.46 -33.57 9.39
C LEU A 91 -23.75 -34.22 10.58
N SER A 92 -23.12 -35.36 10.36
CA SER A 92 -22.27 -35.95 11.39
C SER A 92 -21.02 -35.10 11.62
N ARG A 93 -20.41 -35.23 12.80
CA ARG A 93 -19.20 -34.49 13.17
C ARG A 93 -18.04 -34.77 12.20
N ASP A 94 -17.90 -36.01 11.75
CA ASP A 94 -16.80 -36.41 10.86
C ASP A 94 -16.98 -35.86 9.45
N GLU A 95 -18.21 -35.83 8.93
CA GLU A 95 -18.52 -35.21 7.63
C GLU A 95 -18.25 -33.69 7.65
N CYS A 96 -18.57 -33.02 8.76
CA CYS A 96 -18.29 -31.60 8.93
C CYS A 96 -16.78 -31.33 8.98
N LEU A 97 -16.02 -32.14 9.73
CA LEU A 97 -14.57 -32.00 9.85
C LEU A 97 -13.85 -32.21 8.51
N GLN A 98 -14.23 -33.24 7.75
CA GLN A 98 -13.66 -33.48 6.41
C GLN A 98 -13.92 -32.32 5.45
N ALA A 99 -15.13 -31.74 5.49
CA ALA A 99 -15.47 -30.60 4.67
C ALA A 99 -14.67 -29.34 5.06
N ILE A 100 -14.46 -29.11 6.36
CA ILE A 100 -13.63 -28.00 6.87
C ILE A 100 -12.16 -28.16 6.46
N GLU A 101 -11.58 -29.36 6.55
CA GLU A 101 -10.21 -29.64 6.10
C GLU A 101 -10.03 -29.33 4.60
N GLY A 102 -11.02 -29.68 3.77
CA GLY A 102 -11.03 -29.34 2.35
C GLY A 102 -11.02 -27.83 2.10
N LEU A 103 -11.80 -27.06 2.87
CA LEU A 103 -11.84 -25.59 2.76
C LEU A 103 -10.52 -24.95 3.20
N ASP A 104 -9.92 -25.45 4.27
CA ASP A 104 -8.62 -24.96 4.77
C ASP A 104 -7.49 -25.24 3.77
N HIS A 105 -7.52 -26.40 3.09
CA HIS A 105 -6.56 -26.72 2.03
C HIS A 105 -6.66 -25.77 0.83
N ILE A 106 -7.88 -25.48 0.37
CA ILE A 106 -8.11 -24.51 -0.71
C ILE A 106 -7.62 -23.11 -0.30
N ARG A 107 -7.89 -22.69 0.94
CA ARG A 107 -7.40 -21.39 1.46
C ARG A 107 -5.88 -21.32 1.46
N ALA A 108 -5.19 -22.40 1.82
CA ALA A 108 -3.72 -22.46 1.83
C ALA A 108 -3.13 -22.26 0.43
N LEU A 109 -3.64 -22.99 -0.57
CA LEU A 109 -3.18 -22.89 -1.98
C LEU A 109 -3.40 -21.49 -2.56
N LEU A 110 -4.52 -20.85 -2.21
CA LEU A 110 -4.81 -19.48 -2.65
C LEU A 110 -3.84 -18.45 -2.03
N ASN A 111 -3.49 -18.60 -0.75
CA ASN A 111 -2.54 -17.72 -0.08
C ASN A 111 -1.11 -17.89 -0.61
N GLU A 112 -0.72 -19.12 -0.93
CA GLU A 112 0.56 -19.41 -1.56
C GLU A 112 0.65 -18.74 -2.95
N THR A 113 -0.41 -18.84 -3.75
CA THR A 113 -0.50 -18.18 -5.06
C THR A 113 -0.33 -16.65 -4.96
N ILE A 114 -0.97 -16.00 -3.96
CA ILE A 114 -0.79 -14.56 -3.72
C ILE A 114 0.67 -14.24 -3.37
N THR A 115 1.32 -15.08 -2.58
CA THR A 115 2.68 -14.86 -2.10
C THR A 115 3.67 -14.94 -3.26
N TYR A 116 3.55 -15.95 -4.12
CA TYR A 116 4.35 -16.05 -5.34
C TYR A 116 4.12 -14.86 -6.27
N ALA A 117 2.86 -14.46 -6.48
CA ALA A 117 2.53 -13.35 -7.37
C ALA A 117 2.99 -11.97 -6.85
N ARG A 118 3.40 -11.85 -5.58
CA ARG A 118 4.00 -10.63 -5.00
C ARG A 118 5.53 -10.59 -5.05
N GLN A 119 6.18 -11.73 -5.31
CA GLN A 119 7.64 -11.87 -5.33
C GLN A 119 8.25 -11.85 -6.74
N GLY A 120 7.44 -12.12 -7.77
CA GLY A 120 7.81 -11.92 -9.19
C GLY A 120 7.45 -10.54 -9.69
#